data_AF-A0A1Z8MXV5-F1
#
_entry.id   AF-A0A1Z8MXV5-F1
#
_cell.length_a   1.000
_cell.length_b   1.000
_cell.length_c   1.000
_cell.angle_alpha   90.00
_cell.angle_beta   90.00
_cell.angle_gamma   90.00
#
_symmetry.space_group_name_H-M   'P 1'
#
loop_
_entity.id
_entity.type
_entity.pdbx_description
1 polymer ?
#
loop_
_entity_poly.entity_id
_entity_poly.type
_entity_poly.pdbx_seq_one_letter_code
_entity_poly.pdbx_strand_id
1 'polypeptide(L)'
;MRGFLILVLLGAALGSALIAIMINNPGYALIVWAGYRLEASPYALILLIAAATLVVFFALRFVSQLLGVLPGIGRWWRHRRQRQEHDQVRNALLELIEERYDAFDVSIPKLQRSGWLSESAALVAQRSSLRRKLIAAVKADQLKKIWRKASQVFKSETDLQVVYAQSLARVDAQSDAEKALIDLASIGWNQGATDLVCTWTLQDPRTLLTRLEGLTPAANNRKAIERAKQVLASTMPNSDP
;
A
#
# COMPACT_ATOMS: atom_id res chain seq x y z
N MET A 1 21.88 -39.82 -5.60
CA MET A 1 22.48 -41.03 -4.99
C MET A 1 23.64 -41.61 -5.80
N ARG A 2 23.60 -41.62 -7.14
CA ARG A 2 24.67 -42.18 -7.99
C ARG A 2 26.07 -41.55 -7.81
N GLY A 3 26.16 -40.23 -7.65
CA GLY A 3 27.45 -39.55 -7.43
C GLY A 3 28.11 -39.84 -6.07
N PHE A 4 27.32 -40.23 -5.06
CA PHE A 4 27.85 -40.60 -3.74
C PHE A 4 28.55 -41.95 -3.77
N LEU A 5 27.97 -42.94 -4.46
CA LEU A 5 28.57 -44.27 -4.60
C LEU A 5 29.89 -44.22 -5.37
N ILE A 6 30.00 -43.37 -6.40
CA ILE A 6 31.24 -43.20 -7.17
C ILE A 6 32.34 -42.58 -6.32
N LEU A 7 32.02 -41.57 -5.50
CA LEU A 7 32.99 -40.93 -4.59
C LEU A 7 33.46 -41.87 -3.49
N VAL A 8 32.57 -42.70 -2.93
CA VAL A 8 32.93 -43.71 -1.94
C VAL A 8 33.82 -44.79 -2.57
N LEU A 9 33.51 -45.26 -3.77
CA LEU A 9 34.32 -46.23 -4.51
C LEU A 9 35.69 -45.66 -4.88
N LEU A 10 35.75 -44.42 -5.35
CA LEU A 10 37.01 -43.76 -5.72
C LEU A 10 37.88 -43.50 -4.49
N GLY A 11 37.28 -43.07 -3.37
CA GLY A 11 37.95 -42.89 -2.10
C GLY A 11 38.47 -44.21 -1.51
N ALA A 12 37.70 -45.28 -1.62
CA ALA A 12 38.13 -46.62 -1.20
C ALA A 12 39.28 -47.15 -2.07
N ALA A 13 39.23 -46.95 -3.38
CA ALA A 13 40.30 -47.35 -4.30
C ALA A 13 41.60 -46.58 -4.03
N LEU A 14 41.52 -45.25 -3.87
CA LEU A 14 42.66 -44.40 -3.50
C LEU A 14 43.22 -44.77 -2.13
N GLY A 15 42.37 -45.02 -1.13
CA GLY A 15 42.77 -45.47 0.19
C GLY A 15 43.49 -46.82 0.16
N SER A 16 42.98 -47.79 -0.60
CA SER A 16 43.62 -49.10 -0.74
C SER A 16 44.97 -49.05 -1.46
N ALA A 17 45.10 -48.19 -2.48
CA ALA A 17 46.36 -48.01 -3.21
C ALA A 17 47.44 -47.35 -2.32
N LEU A 18 47.04 -46.40 -1.47
CA LEU A 18 47.92 -45.76 -0.49
C LEU A 18 48.44 -46.74 0.56
N ILE A 19 47.60 -47.67 1.04
CA ILE A 19 48.00 -48.71 2.01
C ILE A 19 48.99 -49.69 1.39
N ALA A 20 48.79 -50.07 0.12
CA ALA A 20 49.70 -50.99 -0.58
C ALA A 20 51.11 -50.40 -0.78
N ILE A 21 51.20 -49.08 -1.01
CA ILE A 21 52.49 -48.37 -1.14
C ILE A 21 53.20 -48.21 0.22
N MET A 22 52.44 -48.20 1.33
CA MET A 22 52.93 -48.04 2.71
C MET A 22 53.79 -49.21 3.20
N ILE A 23 53.57 -50.43 2.69
CA ILE A 23 54.25 -51.65 3.15
C ILE A 23 55.73 -51.67 2.77
N ASN A 24 56.14 -50.92 1.73
CA ASN A 24 57.46 -51.04 1.14
C ASN A 24 58.51 -49.99 1.59
N ASN A 25 58.17 -48.93 2.35
CA ASN A 25 59.14 -47.91 2.76
C ASN A 25 58.82 -47.26 4.13
N PRO A 26 59.54 -47.57 5.22
CA PRO A 26 59.34 -46.93 6.53
C PRO A 26 60.12 -45.61 6.63
N GLY A 27 59.66 -44.55 5.96
CA GLY A 27 60.16 -43.20 6.21
C GLY A 27 59.64 -42.66 7.55
N TYR A 28 60.46 -41.95 8.33
CA TYR A 28 60.07 -41.29 9.59
C TYR A 28 59.94 -39.77 9.39
N ALA A 29 58.89 -39.14 9.93
CA ALA A 29 58.73 -37.68 9.97
C ALA A 29 58.58 -37.22 11.42
N LEU A 30 59.59 -36.54 11.96
CA LEU A 30 59.49 -35.95 13.29
C LEU A 30 58.78 -34.60 13.22
N ILE A 31 57.71 -34.44 13.99
CA ILE A 31 57.10 -33.14 14.27
C ILE A 31 57.34 -32.83 15.75
N VAL A 32 58.08 -31.75 16.00
CA VAL A 32 58.38 -31.26 17.35
C VAL A 32 57.57 -29.99 17.58
N TRP A 33 56.67 -30.02 18.56
CA TRP A 33 55.88 -28.85 18.95
C TRP A 33 55.77 -28.77 20.48
N ALA A 34 56.13 -27.61 21.06
CA ALA A 34 56.01 -27.30 22.49
C ALA A 34 56.55 -28.38 23.47
N GLY A 35 57.68 -29.01 23.15
CA GLY A 35 58.32 -30.02 24.01
C GLY A 35 57.75 -31.43 23.88
N TYR A 36 56.64 -31.62 23.15
CA TYR A 36 56.12 -32.93 22.80
C TYR A 36 56.77 -33.42 21.49
N ARG A 37 57.47 -34.56 21.57
CA ARG A 37 57.99 -35.29 20.41
C ARG A 37 56.98 -36.36 20.04
N LEU A 38 56.21 -36.12 18.98
CA LEU A 38 55.34 -37.13 18.40
C LEU A 38 56.09 -37.77 17.23
N GLU A 39 56.55 -39.00 17.45
CA GLU A 39 57.11 -39.87 16.41
C GLU A 39 55.97 -40.39 15.53
N ALA A 40 55.47 -39.55 14.63
CA ALA A 40 54.45 -39.93 13.69
C ALA A 40 55.09 -40.39 12.38
N SER A 41 54.69 -41.56 11.89
CA SER A 41 55.00 -41.92 10.51
C SER A 41 54.46 -40.81 9.58
N PRO A 42 55.17 -40.39 8.51
CA PRO A 42 54.67 -39.41 7.54
C PRO A 42 53.30 -39.84 6.97
N TYR A 43 53.08 -41.15 6.89
CA TYR A 43 51.82 -41.75 6.48
C TYR A 43 50.70 -41.54 7.52
N ALA A 44 51.01 -41.53 8.81
CA ALA A 44 50.04 -41.22 9.87
C ALA A 44 49.53 -39.77 9.75
N LEU A 45 50.38 -38.83 9.34
CA LEU A 45 49.97 -37.45 9.10
C LEU A 45 49.08 -37.31 7.86
N ILE A 46 49.40 -38.02 6.78
CA ILE A 46 48.56 -38.06 5.57
C ILE A 46 47.20 -38.67 5.89
N LEU A 47 47.15 -39.76 6.66
CA LEU A 47 45.90 -40.38 7.10
C LEU A 47 45.06 -39.44 7.98
N LEU A 48 45.70 -38.66 8.87
CA LEU A 48 45.02 -37.70 9.72
C LEU A 48 44.41 -36.55 8.88
N ILE A 49 45.16 -36.00 7.93
CA ILE A 49 44.65 -34.96 7.01
C ILE A 49 43.51 -35.50 6.16
N ALA A 50 43.63 -36.73 5.64
CA ALA A 50 42.58 -37.38 4.86
C ALA A 50 41.31 -37.57 5.71
N ALA A 51 41.44 -38.07 6.94
CA ALA A 51 40.33 -38.22 7.87
C ALA A 51 39.68 -36.89 8.23
N ALA A 52 40.47 -35.85 8.53
CA ALA A 52 39.97 -34.51 8.83
C ALA A 52 39.19 -33.91 7.64
N THR A 53 39.72 -34.07 6.42
CA THR A 53 39.05 -33.62 5.19
C THR A 53 37.72 -34.34 4.98
N LEU A 54 37.68 -35.64 5.26
CA LEU A 54 36.47 -36.46 5.20
C LEU A 54 35.41 -35.97 6.20
N VAL A 55 35.81 -35.71 7.44
CA VAL A 55 34.93 -35.19 8.49
C VAL A 55 34.36 -33.82 8.11
N VAL A 56 35.19 -32.89 7.64
CA VAL A 56 34.74 -31.56 7.19
C VAL A 56 33.78 -31.68 6.01
N PHE A 57 34.08 -32.54 5.04
CA PHE A 57 33.20 -32.79 3.90
C PHE A 57 31.84 -33.34 4.33
N PHE A 58 31.81 -34.33 5.23
CA PHE A 58 30.57 -34.89 5.76
C PHE A 58 29.81 -33.86 6.61
N ALA A 59 30.49 -33.07 7.43
CA ALA A 59 29.88 -32.01 8.24
C ALA A 59 29.23 -30.93 7.36
N LEU A 60 29.93 -30.41 6.35
CA LEU A 60 29.40 -29.43 5.41
C LEU A 60 28.22 -30.01 4.60
N ARG A 61 28.27 -31.30 4.26
CA ARG A 61 27.18 -31.99 3.57
C ARG A 61 25.96 -32.17 4.49
N PHE A 62 26.17 -32.49 5.76
CA PHE A 62 25.09 -32.63 6.73
C PHE A 62 24.43 -31.28 7.02
N VAL A 63 25.23 -30.22 7.22
CA VAL A 63 24.75 -28.84 7.38
C VAL A 63 24.00 -28.37 6.14
N SER A 64 24.50 -28.64 4.94
CA SER A 64 23.78 -28.29 3.70
C SER A 64 22.55 -29.15 3.44
N GLN A 65 22.44 -30.37 3.98
CA GLN A 65 21.19 -31.14 3.96
C GLN A 65 20.19 -30.63 5.00
N LEU A 66 20.65 -30.30 6.21
CA LEU A 66 19.79 -29.76 7.27
C LEU A 66 19.24 -28.37 6.90
N LEU A 67 20.07 -27.53 6.26
CA LEU A 67 19.66 -26.25 5.67
C LEU A 67 18.97 -26.42 4.30
N GLY A 68 19.28 -27.47 3.55
CA GLY A 68 18.77 -27.74 2.21
C GLY A 68 17.43 -28.51 2.15
N VAL A 69 16.93 -29.01 3.28
CA VAL A 69 15.54 -29.48 3.48
C VAL A 69 14.57 -28.30 3.69
N LEU A 70 15.08 -27.06 3.68
CA LEU A 70 14.30 -25.84 3.71
C LEU A 70 14.18 -25.12 2.34
N PRO A 71 14.04 -25.80 1.17
CA PRO A 71 13.66 -25.11 -0.07
C PRO A 71 12.21 -24.60 -0.01
N GLY A 72 11.52 -24.85 1.11
CA GLY A 72 10.22 -24.32 1.47
C GLY A 72 10.26 -22.98 2.23
N ILE A 73 11.34 -22.55 2.91
CA ILE A 73 11.29 -21.27 3.66
C ILE A 73 11.10 -20.10 2.70
N GLY A 74 11.82 -20.04 1.57
CA GLY A 74 11.66 -18.95 0.60
C GLY A 74 10.26 -18.92 -0.03
N ARG A 75 9.66 -20.09 -0.30
CA ARG A 75 8.27 -20.21 -0.80
C ARG A 75 7.23 -19.94 0.29
N TRP A 76 7.47 -20.38 1.52
CA TRP A 76 6.63 -20.13 2.70
C TRP A 76 6.68 -18.66 3.13
N TRP A 77 7.84 -18.01 3.05
CA TRP A 77 7.99 -16.57 3.22
C TRP A 77 7.29 -15.80 2.10
N ARG A 78 7.42 -16.23 0.83
CA ARG A 78 6.64 -15.65 -0.28
C ARG A 78 5.13 -15.85 -0.10
N HIS A 79 4.69 -17.04 0.30
CA HIS A 79 3.28 -17.31 0.55
C HIS A 79 2.74 -16.60 1.80
N ARG A 80 3.56 -16.40 2.83
CA ARG A 80 3.18 -15.62 4.02
C ARG A 80 3.04 -14.14 3.67
N ARG A 81 3.95 -13.61 2.84
CA ARG A 81 3.90 -12.25 2.32
C ARG A 81 2.69 -12.03 1.41
N GLN A 82 2.44 -12.95 0.47
CA GLN A 82 1.24 -12.92 -0.39
C GLN A 82 -0.06 -13.03 0.41
N ARG A 83 -0.16 -13.92 1.41
CA ARG A 83 -1.38 -14.05 2.22
C ARG A 83 -1.70 -12.77 3.00
N GLN A 84 -0.69 -12.17 3.64
CA GLN A 84 -0.88 -10.91 4.37
C GLN A 84 -1.27 -9.74 3.46
N GLU A 85 -0.76 -9.73 2.23
CA GLU A 85 -1.10 -8.73 1.22
C GLU A 85 -2.55 -8.89 0.72
N HIS A 86 -3.00 -10.12 0.45
CA HIS A 86 -4.40 -10.39 0.08
C HIS A 86 -5.40 -10.08 1.20
N ASP A 87 -5.06 -10.38 2.45
CA ASP A 87 -5.93 -10.08 3.59
C ASP A 87 -6.15 -8.56 3.76
N GLN A 88 -5.14 -7.74 3.48
CA GLN A 88 -5.29 -6.27 3.56
C GLN A 88 -6.26 -5.73 2.52
N VAL A 89 -6.16 -6.19 1.26
CA VAL A 89 -7.10 -5.80 0.20
C VAL A 89 -8.50 -6.30 0.53
N ARG A 90 -8.64 -7.55 0.98
CA ARG A 90 -9.93 -8.11 1.38
C ARG A 90 -10.57 -7.29 2.50
N ASN A 91 -9.81 -6.97 3.55
CA ASN A 91 -10.32 -6.20 4.67
C ASN A 91 -10.74 -4.78 4.25
N ALA A 92 -9.96 -4.11 3.39
CA ALA A 92 -10.34 -2.80 2.85
C ALA A 92 -11.63 -2.86 2.01
N LEU A 93 -11.82 -3.92 1.22
CA LEU A 93 -13.06 -4.14 0.47
C LEU A 93 -14.25 -4.41 1.41
N LEU A 94 -14.05 -5.21 2.46
CA LEU A 94 -15.08 -5.45 3.47
C LEU A 94 -15.44 -4.16 4.22
N GLU A 95 -14.46 -3.37 4.62
CA GLU A 95 -14.69 -2.05 5.26
C GLU A 95 -15.47 -1.10 4.34
N LEU A 96 -15.23 -1.15 3.03
CA LEU A 96 -15.98 -0.37 2.05
C LEU A 96 -17.43 -0.85 1.91
N ILE A 97 -17.65 -2.17 1.87
CA ILE A 97 -18.98 -2.79 1.74
C ILE A 97 -19.80 -2.59 3.03
N GLU A 98 -19.16 -2.66 4.19
CA GLU A 98 -19.77 -2.40 5.51
C GLU A 98 -20.00 -0.90 5.78
N GLU A 99 -19.70 -0.01 4.82
CA GLU A 99 -19.79 1.45 4.96
C GLU A 99 -18.93 2.03 6.10
N ARG A 100 -17.88 1.30 6.51
CA ARG A 100 -16.96 1.70 7.58
C ARG A 100 -15.83 2.55 7.03
N TYR A 101 -16.20 3.72 6.51
CA TYR A 101 -15.27 4.62 5.83
C TYR A 101 -14.12 5.14 6.72
N ASP A 102 -14.29 5.16 8.05
CA ASP A 102 -13.20 5.51 8.98
C ASP A 102 -12.11 4.44 9.05
N ALA A 103 -12.50 3.16 9.00
CA ALA A 103 -11.54 2.06 8.92
C ALA A 103 -10.89 2.02 7.54
N PHE A 104 -11.69 2.22 6.48
CA PHE A 104 -11.21 2.27 5.10
C PHE A 104 -10.12 3.32 4.90
N ASP A 105 -10.28 4.54 5.43
CA ASP A 105 -9.26 5.60 5.33
C ASP A 105 -7.93 5.21 5.98
N VAL A 106 -7.95 4.38 7.04
CA VAL A 106 -6.75 3.84 7.69
C VAL A 106 -6.11 2.73 6.87
N SER A 107 -6.90 2.01 6.06
CA SER A 107 -6.42 0.94 5.18
C SER A 107 -5.68 1.49 3.94
N ILE A 108 -6.12 2.62 3.37
CA ILE A 108 -5.55 3.23 2.16
C ILE A 108 -4.01 3.40 2.23
N PRO A 109 -3.42 4.07 3.25
CA PRO A 109 -1.97 4.24 3.31
C PRO A 109 -1.21 2.92 3.51
N LYS A 110 -1.85 1.90 4.12
CA LYS A 110 -1.24 0.55 4.24
C LYS A 110 -1.16 -0.09 2.86
N LEU A 111 -2.24 0.00 2.08
CA LEU A 111 -2.28 -0.51 0.71
C LEU A 111 -1.30 0.20 -0.22
N GLN A 112 -1.13 1.51 -0.06
CA GLN A 112 -0.12 2.28 -0.79
C GLN A 112 1.30 1.83 -0.48
N ARG A 113 1.65 1.64 0.81
CA ARG A 113 2.97 1.12 1.22
C ARG A 113 3.24 -0.30 0.72
N SER A 114 2.20 -1.11 0.60
CA SER A 114 2.31 -2.48 0.08
C SER A 114 2.39 -2.54 -1.46
N GLY A 115 2.21 -1.42 -2.17
CA GLY A 115 2.25 -1.36 -3.64
C GLY A 115 0.97 -1.78 -4.35
N TRP A 116 -0.10 -2.13 -3.61
CA TRP A 116 -1.41 -2.49 -4.18
C TRP A 116 -2.19 -1.28 -4.70
N LEU A 117 -1.93 -0.10 -4.15
CA LEU A 117 -2.52 1.16 -4.61
C LEU A 117 -1.43 2.12 -5.08
N SER A 118 -1.56 2.60 -6.31
CA SER A 118 -0.81 3.76 -6.78
C SER A 118 -1.24 5.00 -6.00
N GLU A 119 -0.39 6.03 -5.99
CA GLU A 119 -0.71 7.32 -5.38
C GLU A 119 -1.99 7.95 -5.98
N SER A 120 -2.14 7.87 -7.31
CA SER A 120 -3.35 8.33 -8.00
C SER A 120 -4.61 7.55 -7.58
N ALA A 121 -4.52 6.23 -7.46
CA ALA A 121 -5.63 5.41 -6.99
C ALA A 121 -5.97 5.69 -5.52
N ALA A 122 -4.97 5.97 -4.68
CA ALA A 122 -5.17 6.32 -3.28
C ALA A 122 -5.94 7.64 -3.13
N LEU A 123 -5.61 8.64 -3.94
CA LEU A 123 -6.37 9.91 -3.99
C LEU A 123 -7.82 9.68 -4.43
N VAL A 124 -8.06 8.86 -5.46
CA VAL A 124 -9.43 8.49 -5.89
C VAL A 124 -10.19 7.77 -4.77
N ALA A 125 -9.54 6.84 -4.06
CA ALA A 125 -10.14 6.13 -2.94
C ALA A 125 -10.53 7.09 -1.81
N GLN A 126 -9.62 8.00 -1.42
CA GLN A 126 -9.88 9.03 -0.40
C GLN A 126 -11.00 9.98 -0.82
N ARG A 127 -11.00 10.45 -2.08
CA ARG A 127 -12.08 11.26 -2.65
C ARG A 127 -13.42 10.56 -2.53
N SER A 128 -13.47 9.28 -2.90
CA SER A 128 -14.71 8.48 -2.86
C SER A 128 -15.20 8.24 -1.42
N SER A 129 -14.28 8.00 -0.48
CA SER A 129 -14.57 7.83 0.95
C SER A 129 -15.15 9.11 1.53
N LEU A 130 -14.48 10.25 1.30
CA LEU A 130 -14.95 11.56 1.74
C LEU A 130 -16.33 11.88 1.19
N ARG A 131 -16.55 11.69 -0.11
CA ARG A 131 -17.86 11.89 -0.74
C ARG A 131 -18.95 11.08 -0.04
N ARG A 132 -18.69 9.79 0.23
CA ARG A 132 -19.65 8.93 0.91
C ARG A 132 -19.88 9.34 2.37
N LYS A 133 -18.84 9.75 3.10
CA LYS A 133 -18.98 10.30 4.46
C LYS A 133 -19.86 11.56 4.48
N LEU A 134 -19.71 12.46 3.51
CA LEU A 134 -20.55 13.65 3.39
C LEU A 134 -22.01 13.27 3.12
N ILE A 135 -22.25 12.32 2.21
CA ILE A 135 -23.59 11.82 1.90
C ILE A 135 -24.18 11.00 3.04
N ALA A 136 -23.40 10.34 3.88
CA ALA A 136 -23.90 9.55 5.01
C ALA A 136 -24.16 10.40 6.28
N ALA A 137 -23.56 11.59 6.39
CA ALA A 137 -23.70 12.41 7.57
C ALA A 137 -25.13 12.96 7.74
N VAL A 138 -25.72 12.71 8.91
CA VAL A 138 -27.10 13.11 9.25
C VAL A 138 -27.15 14.41 10.05
N LYS A 139 -26.05 14.82 10.68
CA LYS A 139 -25.97 16.02 11.53
C LYS A 139 -25.02 17.06 10.95
N ALA A 140 -25.40 18.34 11.03
CA ALA A 140 -24.62 19.45 10.48
C ALA A 140 -23.23 19.53 11.15
N ASP A 141 -23.15 19.32 12.47
CA ASP A 141 -21.87 19.33 13.18
C ASP A 141 -20.92 18.22 12.74
N GLN A 142 -21.46 17.02 12.50
CA GLN A 142 -20.70 15.90 11.98
C GLN A 142 -20.18 16.22 10.58
N LEU A 143 -21.03 16.78 9.71
CA LEU A 143 -20.67 17.16 8.36
C LEU A 143 -19.57 18.24 8.34
N LYS A 144 -19.72 19.30 9.14
CA LYS A 144 -18.72 20.36 9.31
C LYS A 144 -17.39 19.80 9.84
N LYS A 145 -17.44 18.83 10.76
CA LYS A 145 -16.24 18.17 11.29
C LYS A 145 -15.52 17.34 10.23
N ILE A 146 -16.27 16.60 9.40
CA ILE A 146 -15.72 15.83 8.27
C ILE A 146 -15.07 16.79 7.26
N TRP A 147 -15.79 17.83 6.84
CA TRP A 147 -15.30 18.82 5.88
C TRP A 147 -14.07 19.57 6.39
N ARG A 148 -14.05 19.96 7.67
CA ARG A 148 -12.89 20.63 8.28
C ARG A 148 -11.62 19.78 8.19
N LYS A 149 -11.74 18.47 8.41
CA LYS A 149 -10.63 17.51 8.33
C LYS A 149 -10.20 17.16 6.91
N ALA A 150 -11.03 17.46 5.90
CA ALA A 150 -10.68 17.19 4.50
C ALA A 150 -9.43 17.99 4.08
N SER A 151 -8.62 17.38 3.21
CA SER A 151 -7.43 18.03 2.64
C SER A 151 -7.82 19.23 1.78
N GLN A 152 -6.88 20.17 1.62
CA GLN A 152 -7.13 21.35 0.78
C GLN A 152 -7.38 21.00 -0.68
N VAL A 153 -6.74 19.94 -1.18
CA VAL A 153 -6.93 19.41 -2.55
C VAL A 153 -8.42 19.09 -2.78
N PHE A 154 -9.06 18.39 -1.84
CA PHE A 154 -10.48 18.05 -1.94
C PHE A 154 -11.40 19.25 -1.72
N LYS A 155 -10.98 20.24 -0.91
CA LYS A 155 -11.74 21.47 -0.71
C LYS A 155 -11.75 22.37 -1.95
N SER A 156 -10.72 22.32 -2.80
CA SER A 156 -10.69 23.05 -4.06
C SER A 156 -11.48 22.38 -5.19
N GLU A 157 -11.94 21.14 -5.02
CA GLU A 157 -12.73 20.46 -6.04
C GLU A 157 -14.18 20.94 -6.04
N THR A 158 -14.61 21.56 -7.15
CA THR A 158 -15.99 22.02 -7.37
C THR A 158 -17.02 20.92 -7.11
N ASP A 159 -16.78 19.69 -7.59
CA ASP A 159 -17.72 18.57 -7.42
C ASP A 159 -17.94 18.20 -5.95
N LEU A 160 -16.89 18.20 -5.12
CA LEU A 160 -17.02 17.86 -3.71
C LEU A 160 -17.67 18.98 -2.91
N GLN A 161 -17.44 20.23 -3.28
CA GLN A 161 -18.13 21.36 -2.68
C GLN A 161 -19.63 21.35 -2.97
N VAL A 162 -20.04 20.96 -4.18
CA VAL A 162 -21.47 20.72 -4.50
C VAL A 162 -22.05 19.64 -3.59
N VAL A 163 -21.36 18.51 -3.41
CA VAL A 163 -21.83 17.44 -2.51
C VAL A 163 -21.90 17.93 -1.06
N TYR A 164 -20.96 18.77 -0.62
CA TYR A 164 -20.97 19.37 0.71
C TYR A 164 -22.16 20.32 0.90
N ALA A 165 -22.42 21.23 -0.05
CA ALA A 165 -23.59 22.10 -0.02
C ALA A 165 -24.90 21.28 -0.03
N GLN A 166 -24.97 20.23 -0.86
CA GLN A 166 -26.10 19.30 -0.93
C GLN A 166 -26.38 18.60 0.40
N SER A 167 -25.32 18.11 1.04
CA SER A 167 -25.44 17.46 2.33
C SER A 167 -25.79 18.43 3.47
N LEU A 168 -25.34 19.70 3.42
CA LEU A 168 -25.75 20.73 4.39
C LEU A 168 -27.24 21.06 4.27
N ALA A 169 -27.74 21.26 3.05
CA ALA A 169 -29.14 21.57 2.83
C ALA A 169 -30.06 20.42 3.26
N ARG A 170 -29.65 19.16 3.04
CA ARG A 170 -30.40 17.98 3.49
C ARG A 170 -30.55 17.91 5.02
N VAL A 171 -29.59 18.46 5.76
CA VAL A 171 -29.56 18.42 7.23
C VAL A 171 -30.19 19.69 7.83
N ASP A 172 -31.00 20.41 7.05
CA ASP A 172 -31.72 21.63 7.45
C ASP A 172 -30.80 22.77 7.92
N ALA A 173 -29.53 22.75 7.49
CA ALA A 173 -28.55 23.81 7.73
C ALA A 173 -28.55 24.80 6.56
N GLN A 174 -29.71 25.37 6.22
CA GLN A 174 -29.92 26.13 4.98
C GLN A 174 -29.03 27.37 4.87
N SER A 175 -28.81 28.11 5.96
CA SER A 175 -27.88 29.26 5.98
C SER A 175 -26.43 28.85 5.69
N ASP A 176 -25.99 27.70 6.19
CA ASP A 176 -24.64 27.20 5.93
C ASP A 176 -24.50 26.65 4.50
N ALA A 177 -25.56 26.02 3.98
CA ALA A 177 -25.60 25.53 2.60
C ALA A 177 -25.49 26.69 1.60
N GLU A 178 -26.19 27.79 1.85
CA GLU A 178 -26.14 28.99 1.03
C GLU A 178 -24.75 29.64 1.07
N LYS A 179 -24.15 29.77 2.26
CA LYS A 179 -22.75 30.22 2.39
C LYS A 179 -21.79 29.34 1.59
N ALA A 180 -21.96 28.02 1.66
CA ALA A 180 -21.14 27.08 0.89
C ALA A 180 -21.31 27.25 -0.64
N LEU A 181 -22.51 27.58 -1.13
CA LEU A 181 -22.75 27.90 -2.55
C LEU A 181 -22.10 29.23 -2.97
N ILE A 182 -22.11 30.23 -2.09
CA ILE A 182 -21.43 31.52 -2.32
C ILE A 182 -19.91 31.31 -2.39
N ASP A 183 -19.35 30.52 -1.47
CA ASP A 183 -17.93 30.17 -1.46
C ASP A 183 -17.55 29.36 -2.72
N LEU A 184 -18.42 28.42 -3.14
CA LEU A 184 -18.27 27.64 -4.36
C LEU A 184 -18.16 28.51 -5.60
N ALA A 185 -18.99 29.55 -5.70
CA ALA A 185 -18.91 30.49 -6.82
C ALA A 185 -17.51 31.12 -6.96
N SER A 186 -16.75 31.27 -5.86
CA SER A 186 -15.39 31.82 -5.92
C SER A 186 -14.34 30.82 -6.45
N ILE A 187 -14.64 29.53 -6.47
CA ILE A 187 -13.74 28.46 -6.91
C ILE A 187 -14.10 28.00 -8.32
N GLY A 188 -15.39 27.86 -8.61
CA GLY A 188 -15.89 27.46 -9.91
C GLY A 188 -17.35 27.03 -9.84
N TRP A 189 -18.02 27.03 -10.99
CA TRP A 189 -19.43 26.68 -11.09
C TRP A 189 -19.63 25.53 -12.08
N ASN A 190 -20.34 24.46 -11.68
CA ASN A 190 -20.65 23.31 -12.53
C ASN A 190 -22.17 23.07 -12.62
N GLN A 191 -22.57 22.07 -13.39
CA GLN A 191 -23.99 21.73 -13.55
C GLN A 191 -24.66 21.31 -12.22
N GLY A 192 -23.94 20.59 -11.37
CA GLY A 192 -24.46 20.18 -10.06
C GLY A 192 -24.84 21.38 -9.19
N ALA A 193 -24.03 22.44 -9.18
CA ALA A 193 -24.34 23.68 -8.48
C ALA A 193 -25.62 24.35 -9.02
N THR A 194 -25.80 24.38 -10.34
CA THR A 194 -27.03 24.88 -10.97
C THR A 194 -28.25 24.06 -10.55
N ASP A 195 -28.12 22.73 -10.52
CA ASP A 195 -29.22 21.85 -10.11
C ASP A 195 -29.65 22.13 -8.66
N LEU A 196 -28.69 22.36 -7.75
CA LEU A 196 -28.98 22.74 -6.36
C LEU A 196 -29.79 24.04 -6.26
N VAL A 197 -29.36 25.08 -6.99
CA VAL A 197 -30.06 26.38 -7.05
C VAL A 197 -31.48 26.22 -7.60
N CYS A 198 -31.70 25.31 -8.57
CA CYS A 198 -33.03 25.07 -9.10
C CYS A 198 -33.96 24.36 -8.11
N THR A 199 -33.41 23.55 -7.20
CA THR A 199 -34.21 22.76 -6.26
C THR A 199 -34.50 23.47 -4.94
N TRP A 200 -33.72 24.49 -4.57
CA TRP A 200 -33.80 25.09 -3.24
C TRP A 200 -34.18 26.57 -3.28
N THR A 201 -34.91 27.00 -2.25
CA THR A 201 -35.20 28.42 -2.01
C THR A 201 -34.03 29.06 -1.25
N LEU A 202 -33.30 29.95 -1.90
CA LEU A 202 -32.22 30.72 -1.25
C LEU A 202 -32.80 31.84 -0.39
N GLN A 203 -32.16 32.15 0.75
CA GLN A 203 -32.59 33.27 1.59
C GLN A 203 -32.17 34.61 1.00
N ASP A 204 -30.99 34.66 0.37
CA ASP A 204 -30.45 35.85 -0.31
C ASP A 204 -29.92 35.52 -1.72
N PRO A 205 -30.83 35.35 -2.71
CA PRO A 205 -30.46 35.08 -4.10
C PRO A 205 -29.55 36.14 -4.74
N ARG A 206 -29.56 37.38 -4.21
CA ARG A 206 -28.85 38.53 -4.81
C ARG A 206 -27.34 38.39 -4.70
N THR A 207 -26.86 38.01 -3.52
CA THR A 207 -25.41 37.86 -3.27
C THR A 207 -24.80 36.80 -4.19
N LEU A 208 -25.51 35.70 -4.38
CA LEU A 208 -25.08 34.62 -5.26
C LEU A 208 -25.11 35.06 -6.73
N LEU A 209 -26.14 35.80 -7.15
CA LEU A 209 -26.22 36.34 -8.52
C LEU A 209 -25.06 37.29 -8.83
N THR A 210 -24.75 38.25 -7.95
CA THR A 210 -23.60 39.16 -8.14
C THR A 210 -22.29 38.40 -8.25
N ARG A 211 -22.10 37.33 -7.46
CA ARG A 211 -20.92 36.47 -7.57
C ARG A 211 -20.87 35.74 -8.92
N LEU A 212 -21.99 35.21 -9.41
CA LEU A 212 -22.08 34.54 -10.70
C LEU A 212 -21.87 35.49 -11.89
N GLU A 213 -22.23 36.76 -11.76
CA GLU A 213 -21.97 37.79 -12.78
C GLU A 213 -20.47 38.09 -12.91
N GLY A 214 -19.74 38.08 -11.79
CA GLY A 214 -18.30 38.25 -11.77
C GLY A 214 -17.49 37.06 -12.29
N LEU A 215 -18.11 35.91 -12.52
CA LEU A 215 -17.42 34.72 -13.02
C LEU A 215 -17.23 34.76 -14.53
N THR A 216 -15.99 34.59 -14.98
CA THR A 216 -15.66 34.31 -16.38
C THR A 216 -15.95 32.84 -16.68
N PRO A 217 -16.98 32.51 -17.47
CA PRO A 217 -17.35 31.11 -17.69
C PRO A 217 -16.30 30.41 -18.55
N ALA A 218 -15.79 29.28 -18.09
CA ALA A 218 -15.22 28.30 -19.00
C ALA A 218 -16.31 27.85 -19.99
N ALA A 219 -15.92 27.57 -21.24
CA ALA A 219 -16.88 27.27 -22.31
C ALA A 219 -17.85 26.12 -21.96
N ASN A 220 -17.39 25.13 -21.20
CA ASN A 220 -18.17 23.99 -20.71
C ASN A 220 -19.20 24.36 -19.62
N ASN A 221 -18.94 25.39 -18.82
CA ASN A 221 -19.78 25.78 -17.68
C ASN A 221 -20.67 26.99 -17.97
N ARG A 222 -20.49 27.65 -19.13
CA ARG A 222 -21.27 28.82 -19.54
C ARG A 222 -22.78 28.57 -19.51
N LYS A 223 -23.25 27.45 -20.07
CA LYS A 223 -24.68 27.10 -20.07
C LYS A 223 -25.23 26.91 -18.65
N ALA A 224 -24.44 26.31 -17.77
CA ALA A 224 -24.83 26.07 -16.38
C ALA A 224 -24.95 27.39 -15.60
N ILE A 225 -24.00 28.30 -15.79
CA ILE A 225 -24.00 29.64 -15.17
C ILE A 225 -25.19 30.47 -15.66
N GLU A 226 -25.44 30.52 -16.98
CA GLU A 226 -26.60 31.26 -17.53
C GLU A 226 -27.92 30.73 -16.98
N ARG A 227 -28.09 29.40 -16.91
CA ARG A 227 -29.30 28.80 -16.34
C ARG A 227 -29.46 29.15 -14.85
N ALA A 228 -28.38 29.12 -14.08
CA ALA A 228 -28.42 29.52 -12.68
C ALA A 228 -28.84 31.00 -12.53
N LYS A 229 -28.27 31.91 -13.34
CA LYS A 229 -28.64 33.32 -13.35
C LYS A 229 -30.13 33.53 -13.67
N GLN A 230 -30.65 32.84 -14.68
CA GLN A 230 -32.07 32.92 -15.05
C GLN A 230 -33.00 32.50 -13.91
N VAL A 231 -32.67 31.41 -13.22
CA VAL A 231 -33.48 30.89 -12.09
C VAL A 231 -33.43 31.83 -10.89
N LEU A 232 -32.26 32.41 -10.60
CA LEU A 232 -32.12 33.39 -9.52
C LEU A 232 -32.87 34.69 -9.83
N ALA A 233 -32.82 35.13 -11.09
CA ALA A 233 -33.56 36.30 -11.54
C ALA A 233 -35.08 36.11 -11.41
N SER A 234 -35.61 34.92 -11.70
CA SER A 234 -37.05 34.64 -11.60
C SER A 234 -37.54 34.39 -10.17
N THR A 235 -36.66 34.04 -9.24
CA THR A 235 -36.99 33.86 -7.82
C THR A 235 -36.95 35.16 -7.02
N MET A 236 -36.39 36.23 -7.58
CA MET A 236 -36.48 37.57 -6.99
C MET A 236 -37.86 38.18 -7.27
N PRO A 237 -38.63 38.62 -6.25
CA PRO A 237 -39.82 39.40 -6.50
C PRO A 237 -39.42 40.68 -7.23
N ASN A 238 -40.17 41.08 -8.28
CA ASN A 238 -39.97 42.33 -9.01
C ASN A 238 -39.77 43.47 -8.02
N SER A 239 -38.52 43.92 -7.85
CA SER A 239 -38.25 45.23 -7.30
C SER A 239 -38.24 46.20 -8.47
N ASP A 240 -39.43 46.46 -9.01
CA ASP A 240 -39.68 47.68 -9.75
C ASP A 240 -40.04 48.77 -8.71
N PRO A 241 -39.33 49.89 -8.63
CA PRO A 241 -39.95 51.15 -8.26
C PRO A 241 -40.80 51.70 -9.41
#